data_AF-A0A4V2A5K9-F1
#
_entry.id   AF-A0A4V2A5K9-F1
#
_cell.length_a   1.000
_cell.length_b   1.000
_cell.length_c   1.000
_cell.angle_alpha   90.00
_cell.angle_beta   90.00
_cell.angle_gamma   90.00
#
_symmetry.space_group_name_H-M   'P 1'
#
loop_
_entity.id
_entity.type
_entity.pdbx_description
1 polymer ?
#
loop_
_entity_poly.entity_id
_entity_poly.type
_entity_poly.pdbx_seq_one_letter_code
_entity_poly.pdbx_strand_id
1 'polypeptide(L)'
;MVSAPPPVIFTSLLKTITMTEQLLQFIWRFQYFNRSELCTVDGQPVMVISPGMLNTDQGPDFSGAVVMVDGLRWVGAVELHLKTGDWLKHRHQ
;
A
#
# COMPACT_ATOMS: atom_id res chain seq x y z
N MET A 1 -28.62 18.28 -41.08
CA MET A 1 -28.80 17.16 -40.12
C MET A 1 -27.41 16.64 -39.81
N VAL A 2 -26.82 17.05 -38.68
CA VAL A 2 -25.43 16.70 -38.34
C VAL A 2 -25.45 15.37 -37.61
N SER A 3 -24.79 14.37 -38.19
CA SER A 3 -24.62 13.05 -37.55
C SER A 3 -23.75 13.20 -36.31
N ALA A 4 -24.22 12.73 -35.16
CA ALA A 4 -23.40 12.60 -33.96
C ALA A 4 -22.25 11.60 -34.23
N PRO A 5 -21.06 11.81 -33.66
CA PRO A 5 -19.97 10.84 -33.76
C PRO A 5 -20.32 9.55 -33.02
N PRO A 6 -19.87 8.38 -33.50
CA PRO A 6 -20.13 7.12 -32.83
C PRO A 6 -19.45 7.07 -31.45
N PRO A 7 -20.02 6.34 -30.48
CA PRO A 7 -19.42 6.19 -29.17
C PRO A 7 -18.08 5.47 -29.27
N VAL A 8 -17.07 6.03 -28.62
CA VAL A 8 -15.77 5.36 -28.43
C VAL A 8 -15.97 4.28 -27.37
N ILE A 9 -16.14 3.04 -27.79
CA ILE A 9 -16.22 1.89 -26.88
C ILE A 9 -14.79 1.44 -26.58
N PHE A 10 -14.31 1.71 -25.36
CA PHE A 10 -13.08 1.10 -24.84
C PHE A 10 -13.39 -0.36 -24.44
N THR A 11 -13.36 -1.27 -25.40
CA THR A 11 -13.35 -2.71 -25.10
C THR A 11 -11.98 -3.10 -24.55
N SER A 12 -11.93 -3.29 -23.23
CA SER A 12 -11.00 -4.18 -22.53
C SER A 12 -9.53 -4.16 -23.00
N LEU A 13 -8.77 -3.19 -22.51
CA LEU A 13 -7.33 -3.38 -22.30
C LEU A 13 -7.01 -3.32 -20.80
N LEU A 14 -7.71 -4.14 -20.00
CA LEU A 14 -7.22 -4.45 -18.66
C LEU A 14 -6.05 -5.42 -18.81
N LYS A 15 -4.91 -4.89 -19.25
CA LYS A 15 -3.62 -5.50 -19.01
C LYS A 15 -3.53 -5.65 -17.51
N THR A 16 -3.59 -6.89 -17.01
CA THR A 16 -3.53 -7.19 -15.58
C THR A 16 -2.37 -6.43 -14.98
N ILE A 17 -2.66 -5.39 -14.19
CA ILE A 17 -1.63 -4.65 -13.47
C ILE A 17 -1.01 -5.69 -12.52
N THR A 18 0.23 -6.05 -12.78
CA THR A 18 0.96 -7.00 -11.92
C THR A 18 1.45 -6.23 -10.71
N MET A 19 0.96 -6.60 -9.52
CA MET A 19 1.42 -5.99 -8.27
C MET A 19 2.88 -6.38 -8.01
N THR A 20 3.73 -5.39 -7.78
CA THR A 20 5.14 -5.54 -7.38
C THR A 20 5.35 -4.87 -6.02
N GLU A 21 6.39 -5.25 -5.28
CA GLU A 21 6.75 -4.58 -4.02
C GLU A 21 7.03 -3.08 -4.24
N GLN A 22 7.70 -2.73 -5.34
CA GLN A 22 7.91 -1.33 -5.71
C GLN A 22 6.60 -0.56 -5.91
N LEU A 23 5.59 -1.19 -6.55
CA LEU A 23 4.28 -0.58 -6.69
C LEU A 23 3.56 -0.48 -5.33
N LEU A 24 3.71 -1.47 -4.46
CA LEU A 24 3.15 -1.45 -3.11
C LEU A 24 3.80 -0.35 -2.24
N GLN A 25 5.12 -0.20 -2.29
CA GLN A 25 5.86 0.89 -1.66
C GLN A 25 5.40 2.24 -2.20
N PHE A 26 5.16 2.38 -3.51
CA PHE A 26 4.62 3.61 -4.10
C PHE A 26 3.22 3.92 -3.56
N ILE A 27 2.33 2.93 -3.54
CA ILE A 27 0.97 3.06 -2.99
C ILE A 27 1.02 3.46 -1.51
N TRP A 28 1.89 2.84 -0.72
CA TRP A 28 2.11 3.22 0.67
C TRP A 28 2.63 4.65 0.80
N ARG A 29 3.73 5.00 0.12
CA ARG A 29 4.37 6.31 0.21
C ARG A 29 3.42 7.47 -0.06
N PHE A 30 2.57 7.32 -1.08
CA PHE A 30 1.61 8.35 -1.48
C PHE A 30 0.21 8.12 -0.94
N GLN A 31 0.02 7.07 -0.13
CA GLN A 31 -1.24 6.74 0.54
C GLN A 31 -2.42 6.54 -0.43
N TYR A 32 -2.16 5.92 -1.59
CA TYR A 32 -3.14 5.65 -2.64
C TYR A 32 -3.98 4.39 -2.37
N PHE A 33 -4.62 4.32 -1.21
CA PHE A 33 -5.52 3.25 -0.78
C PHE A 33 -6.61 3.80 0.15
N ASN A 34 -7.63 3.00 0.46
CA ASN A 34 -8.65 3.41 1.42
C ASN A 34 -8.05 3.45 2.84
N ARG A 35 -7.82 4.66 3.37
CA ARG A 35 -7.25 4.86 4.71
C ARG A 35 -8.25 4.70 5.84
N SER A 36 -9.56 4.78 5.56
CA SER A 36 -10.61 4.82 6.58
C SER A 36 -10.95 3.44 7.15
N GLU A 37 -10.55 2.37 6.47
CA GLU A 37 -10.95 0.98 6.77
C GLU A 37 -9.74 0.07 7.01
N LEU A 38 -8.59 0.63 7.37
CA LEU A 38 -7.43 -0.18 7.74
C LEU A 38 -7.63 -0.80 9.13
N CYS A 39 -7.36 -2.11 9.23
CA CYS A 39 -7.34 -2.83 10.49
C CYS A 39 -6.21 -3.88 10.52
N THR A 40 -5.79 -4.26 11.72
CA THR A 40 -4.90 -5.42 11.93
C THR A 40 -5.65 -6.72 11.65
N VAL A 41 -4.93 -7.83 11.57
CA VAL A 41 -5.53 -9.17 11.43
C VAL A 41 -6.48 -9.53 12.57
N ASP A 42 -6.28 -8.93 13.75
CA ASP A 42 -7.14 -9.09 14.93
C ASP A 42 -8.26 -8.05 15.00
N GLY A 43 -8.44 -7.24 13.95
CA GLY A 43 -9.53 -6.27 13.82
C GLY A 43 -9.29 -4.92 14.49
N GLN A 44 -8.10 -4.65 15.02
CA GLN A 44 -7.81 -3.36 15.63
C GLN A 44 -7.67 -2.27 14.56
N PRO A 45 -8.28 -1.09 14.73
CA PRO A 45 -8.22 -0.03 13.73
C PRO A 45 -6.80 0.51 13.59
N VAL A 46 -6.39 0.78 12.35
CA VAL A 46 -5.08 1.34 12.00
C VAL A 46 -5.27 2.67 11.27
N MET A 47 -4.47 3.67 11.62
CA MET A 47 -4.42 4.94 10.90
C MET A 47 -2.96 5.29 10.60
N VAL A 48 -2.65 5.57 9.34
CA VAL A 48 -1.32 6.06 8.96
C VAL A 48 -1.28 7.58 9.10
N ILE A 49 -0.49 8.07 10.04
CA ILE A 49 -0.30 9.50 10.31
C ILE A 49 0.85 10.05 9.45
N SER A 50 1.92 9.26 9.31
CA SER A 50 3.04 9.53 8.41
C SER A 50 3.54 8.20 7.82
N PRO A 51 3.68 8.07 6.49
CA PRO A 51 4.18 6.84 5.87
C PRO A 51 5.67 6.58 6.14
N GLY A 52 6.39 7.56 6.68
CA GLY A 52 7.84 7.50 6.88
C GLY A 52 8.64 7.86 5.62
N MET A 53 9.95 7.69 5.69
CA MET A 53 10.87 7.91 4.59
C MET A 53 11.20 6.57 3.92
N LEU A 54 11.04 6.50 2.59
CA LEU A 54 11.43 5.34 1.79
C LEU A 54 12.93 5.07 1.97
N ASN A 55 13.26 3.84 2.31
CA ASN A 55 14.61 3.31 2.33
C ASN A 55 14.91 2.64 0.99
N THR A 56 16.06 2.94 0.40
CA THR A 56 16.54 2.31 -0.85
C THR A 56 17.72 1.36 -0.61
N ASP A 57 18.16 1.27 0.64
CA ASP A 57 19.24 0.40 1.08
C ASP A 57 18.69 -0.85 1.77
N GLN A 58 19.56 -1.65 2.39
CA GLN A 58 19.14 -2.79 3.20
C GLN A 58 18.33 -2.35 4.43
N GLY A 59 17.42 -3.21 4.87
CA GLY A 59 16.58 -2.98 6.05
C GLY A 59 15.10 -2.79 5.67
N PRO A 60 14.30 -2.14 6.53
CA PRO A 60 12.86 -1.97 6.29
C PRO A 60 12.61 -1.03 5.12
N ASP A 61 11.47 -1.17 4.45
CA ASP A 61 11.08 -0.33 3.31
C ASP A 61 10.92 1.14 3.68
N PHE A 62 10.43 1.43 4.89
CA PHE A 62 10.28 2.80 5.38
C PHE A 62 10.81 2.93 6.80
N SER A 63 11.41 4.08 7.10
CA SER A 63 11.87 4.47 8.43
C SER A 63 11.09 5.67 8.97
N GLY A 64 10.92 5.74 10.28
CA GLY A 64 10.27 6.88 10.95
C GLY A 64 8.79 7.08 10.59
N ALA A 65 8.10 6.00 10.19
CA ALA A 65 6.66 6.03 10.00
C ALA A 65 5.96 6.27 11.34
N VAL A 66 4.81 6.94 11.29
CA VAL A 66 3.94 7.17 12.44
C VAL A 66 2.58 6.58 12.13
N VAL A 67 2.17 5.59 12.91
CA VAL A 67 0.86 4.94 12.78
C VAL A 67 0.13 4.95 14.11
N MET A 68 -1.19 5.01 14.09
CA MET A 68 -2.01 4.72 15.26
C MET A 68 -2.60 3.34 15.11
N VAL A 69 -2.50 2.51 16.14
CA VAL A 69 -3.13 1.19 16.23
C VAL A 69 -3.92 1.16 17.52
N ASP A 70 -5.23 0.94 17.43
CA ASP A 70 -6.12 0.91 18.60
C ASP A 70 -6.00 2.17 19.50
N GLY A 71 -5.87 3.34 18.87
CA GLY A 71 -5.68 4.62 19.57
C GLY A 71 -4.27 4.87 20.13
N LEU A 72 -3.37 3.89 20.09
CA LEU A 72 -1.98 4.03 20.52
C LEU A 72 -1.11 4.51 19.37
N ARG A 73 -0.25 5.50 19.62
CA ARG A 73 0.67 6.05 18.62
C ARG A 73 1.98 5.28 18.62
N TRP A 74 2.32 4.73 17.46
CA TRP A 74 3.57 4.01 17.18
C TRP A 74 4.46 4.84 16.26
N VAL A 75 5.76 4.82 16.52
CA VAL A 75 6.78 5.44 15.66
C VAL A 75 7.84 4.37 15.37
N GLY A 76 8.13 4.12 14.10
CA GLY A 76 9.06 3.04 13.77
C GLY A 76 9.23 2.76 12.29
N ALA A 77 9.75 1.55 12.02
CA ALA A 77 9.93 1.02 10.69
C ALA A 77 8.64 0.42 10.14
N VAL A 78 8.50 0.41 8.81
CA VAL A 78 7.43 -0.30 8.09
C VAL A 78 8.07 -1.16 7.01
N GLU A 79 7.55 -2.37 6.87
CA GLU A 79 7.97 -3.37 5.90
C GLU A 79 6.74 -3.86 5.13
N LEU A 80 6.85 -4.00 3.82
CA LEU A 80 5.77 -4.23 2.89
C LEU A 80 6.10 -5.44 2.01
N HIS A 81 5.27 -6.48 2.13
CA HIS A 81 5.41 -7.71 1.36
C HIS A 81 4.12 -7.99 0.61
N LEU A 82 4.20 -8.49 -0.62
CA LEU A 82 3.01 -8.88 -1.40
C LEU A 82 2.28 -10.09 -0.81
N LYS A 83 3.02 -10.97 -0.12
CA LYS A 83 2.48 -12.16 0.52
C LYS A 83 2.96 -12.22 1.96
N THR A 84 2.03 -12.53 2.86
CA THR A 84 2.34 -12.78 4.28
C THR A 84 3.38 -13.90 4.48
N GLY A 85 3.45 -14.86 3.55
CA GLY A 85 4.47 -15.92 3.57
C GLY A 85 5.90 -15.42 3.35
N ASP A 86 6.10 -14.25 2.76
CA ASP A 86 7.44 -13.69 2.55
C ASP A 86 8.04 -13.13 3.85
N TRP A 87 7.21 -12.62 4.76
CA TRP A 87 7.59 -12.27 6.15
C TRP A 87 8.32 -13.42 6.86
N LEU A 88 7.76 -14.64 6.75
CA LEU A 88 8.35 -15.85 7.34
C LEU A 88 9.64 -16.28 6.62
N LYS A 89 9.72 -16.13 5.29
CA LYS A 89 10.94 -16.46 4.53
C LYS A 89 12.11 -15.56 4.91
N HIS A 90 11.81 -14.29 5.18
CA HIS A 90 12.79 -13.32 5.64
C HIS A 90 13.12 -13.43 7.14
N ARG A 91 12.51 -14.39 7.85
CA ARG A 91 12.73 -14.69 9.27
C ARG A 91 12.45 -13.52 10.20
N HIS A 92 11.51 -12.65 9.83
CA HIS A 92 10.97 -11.67 10.77
C HIS A 92 10.02 -12.43 11.71
N GLN A 93 10.44 -12.62 12.96
CA GLN A 93 9.66 -13.21 14.05
C GLN A 93 9.69 -12.27 15.24
#